data_AF-A0AB40AAY1-F1
#
_entry.id   AF-A0AB40AAY1-F1
#
_cell.length_a   1.000
_cell.length_b   1.000
_cell.length_c   1.000
_cell.angle_alpha   90.00
_cell.angle_beta   90.00
_cell.angle_gamma   90.00
#
_symmetry.space_group_name_H-M   'P 1'
#
loop_
_entity.id
_entity.type
_entity.pdbx_description
1 polymer ?
#
loop_
_entity_poly.entity_id
_entity_poly.type
_entity_poly.pdbx_seq_one_letter_code
_entity_poly.pdbx_strand_id
1 'polypeptide(L)'
;MNRIDLTLDDMANTKFLTLYNSLIKSFTASTEFSSNDVVSLLIVFYKYALNNGSRMMTTNQLYNLFLVSFGIFDTTIIDRVLMNITQDGRSVSPEAWMRLFCVFFTGNLQERMKFAFEVYTSAGTVVLNREVVGLAIEKFFYGDDDDEVNELRADMCEFLFAKFDTDKDGVIAFEEYAEIVQNQPGLLEFLGKIFPDDKDRSLVAYCHNIESMFPPEDEY
;
A
#
# COMPACT_ATOMS: atom_id res chain seq x y z
N MET A 1 -5.78 -4.18 -35.39
CA MET A 1 -5.40 -3.53 -34.12
C MET A 1 -5.79 -4.45 -32.99
N ASN A 2 -4.85 -4.84 -32.13
CA ASN A 2 -5.20 -5.60 -30.94
C ASN A 2 -5.89 -4.63 -29.97
N ARG A 3 -7.22 -4.70 -29.90
CA ARG A 3 -7.98 -4.00 -28.85
C ARG A 3 -7.58 -4.64 -27.53
N ILE A 4 -6.99 -3.84 -26.65
CA ILE A 4 -6.55 -4.27 -25.31
C ILE A 4 -7.74 -4.30 -24.39
N ASP A 5 -8.65 -3.33 -24.54
CA ASP A 5 -9.87 -3.23 -23.75
C ASP A 5 -11.07 -3.02 -24.66
N LEU A 6 -12.07 -3.89 -24.52
CA LEU A 6 -13.28 -3.89 -25.34
C LEU A 6 -14.27 -2.76 -24.98
N THR A 7 -14.12 -2.15 -23.81
CA THR A 7 -14.95 -1.02 -23.36
C THR A 7 -14.44 0.32 -23.89
N LEU A 8 -13.24 0.34 -24.50
CA LEU A 8 -12.64 1.51 -25.13
C LEU A 8 -12.73 1.43 -26.66
N ASP A 9 -12.88 2.59 -27.31
CA ASP A 9 -12.78 2.67 -28.77
C ASP A 9 -11.34 2.45 -29.28
N ASP A 10 -11.18 2.32 -30.60
CA ASP A 10 -9.88 2.07 -31.22
C ASP A 10 -8.89 3.22 -31.02
N MET A 11 -9.39 4.46 -30.94
CA MET A 11 -8.55 5.65 -30.74
C MET A 11 -8.00 5.68 -29.32
N ALA A 12 -8.83 5.40 -28.31
CA ALA A 12 -8.45 5.32 -26.91
C ALA A 12 -7.45 4.18 -26.66
N ASN A 13 -7.66 3.00 -27.26
CA ASN A 13 -6.70 1.89 -27.21
C ASN A 13 -5.33 2.27 -27.80
N THR A 14 -5.33 2.93 -28.96
CA THR A 14 -4.08 3.38 -29.62
C THR A 14 -3.37 4.46 -28.80
N LYS A 15 -4.13 5.39 -28.21
CA LYS A 15 -3.61 6.44 -27.33
C LYS A 15 -3.02 5.87 -26.05
N PHE A 16 -3.68 4.90 -25.43
CA PHE A 16 -3.16 4.17 -24.27
C PHE A 16 -1.77 3.60 -24.54
N LEU A 17 -1.64 2.79 -25.60
CA LEU A 17 -0.34 2.20 -25.97
C LEU A 17 0.72 3.25 -26.20
N THR A 18 0.37 4.33 -26.89
CA THR A 18 1.32 5.42 -27.17
C THR A 18 1.79 6.11 -25.88
N LEU A 19 0.89 6.34 -24.93
CA LEU A 19 1.20 7.02 -23.67
C LEU A 19 2.03 6.14 -22.72
N TYR A 20 1.71 4.85 -22.61
CA TYR A 20 2.25 3.99 -21.56
C TYR A 20 3.31 2.99 -22.02
N ASN A 21 3.63 2.89 -23.32
CA ASN A 21 4.62 1.92 -23.83
C ASN A 21 5.97 1.96 -23.11
N SER A 22 6.49 3.14 -22.78
CA SER A 22 7.75 3.24 -22.03
C SER A 22 7.61 2.71 -20.60
N LEU A 23 6.47 3.01 -19.95
CA LEU A 23 6.19 2.58 -18.58
C LEU A 23 6.00 1.06 -18.51
N ILE A 24 5.26 0.50 -19.48
CA ILE A 24 5.06 -0.94 -19.64
C ILE A 24 6.41 -1.65 -19.73
N LYS A 25 7.30 -1.19 -20.63
CA LYS A 25 8.64 -1.76 -20.78
C LYS A 25 9.47 -1.66 -19.51
N SER A 26 9.43 -0.51 -18.83
CA SER A 26 10.19 -0.28 -17.60
C SER A 26 9.76 -1.24 -16.50
N PHE A 27 8.47 -1.29 -16.19
CA PHE A 27 7.95 -2.12 -15.09
C PHE A 27 8.04 -3.61 -15.40
N THR A 28 7.84 -4.03 -16.65
CA THR A 28 8.07 -5.44 -17.06
C THR A 28 9.52 -5.86 -16.84
N ALA A 29 10.48 -4.94 -17.01
CA ALA A 29 11.90 -5.25 -16.83
C ALA A 29 12.38 -5.18 -15.38
N SER A 30 11.66 -4.47 -14.51
CA SER A 30 12.10 -4.18 -13.13
C SER A 30 11.25 -4.82 -12.04
N THR A 31 10.21 -5.58 -12.39
CA THR A 31 9.28 -6.19 -11.44
C THR A 31 8.92 -7.61 -11.86
N GLU A 32 8.26 -8.34 -10.96
CA GLU A 32 7.77 -9.69 -11.23
C GLU A 32 6.52 -9.71 -12.14
N PHE A 33 5.91 -8.55 -12.38
CA PHE A 33 4.75 -8.44 -13.27
C PHE A 33 5.14 -8.71 -14.73
N SER A 34 4.35 -9.55 -15.39
CA SER A 34 4.45 -9.74 -16.83
C SER A 34 3.99 -8.48 -17.57
N SER A 35 4.35 -8.38 -18.86
CA SER A 35 3.87 -7.29 -19.73
C SER A 35 2.34 -7.17 -19.74
N ASN A 36 1.63 -8.31 -19.69
CA ASN A 36 0.17 -8.32 -19.66
C ASN A 36 -0.39 -7.79 -18.34
N ASP A 37 0.27 -8.10 -17.21
CA ASP A 37 -0.15 -7.62 -15.90
C ASP A 37 0.02 -6.10 -15.81
N VAL A 38 1.17 -5.59 -16.26
CA VAL A 38 1.43 -4.14 -16.30
C VAL A 38 0.43 -3.43 -17.22
N VAL A 39 0.11 -4.00 -18.38
CA VAL A 39 -0.92 -3.45 -19.28
C VAL A 39 -2.29 -3.43 -18.59
N SER A 40 -2.67 -4.50 -17.89
CA SER A 40 -3.99 -4.63 -17.25
C SER A 40 -4.11 -3.71 -16.02
N LEU A 41 -3.03 -3.51 -15.26
CA LEU A 41 -3.00 -2.51 -14.19
C LEU A 41 -3.12 -1.09 -14.74
N LEU A 42 -2.38 -0.76 -15.80
CA LEU A 42 -2.38 0.59 -16.37
C LEU A 42 -3.67 0.92 -17.11
N ILE A 43 -4.37 -0.06 -17.70
CA ILE A 43 -5.63 0.22 -18.38
C ILE A 43 -6.72 0.64 -17.40
N VAL A 44 -6.74 0.06 -16.19
CA VAL A 44 -7.65 0.48 -15.11
C VAL A 44 -7.33 1.91 -14.67
N PHE A 45 -6.06 2.22 -14.42
CA PHE A 45 -5.61 3.60 -14.15
C PHE A 45 -6.06 4.56 -15.25
N TYR A 46 -5.87 4.18 -16.52
CA TYR A 46 -6.20 5.01 -17.66
C TYR A 46 -7.70 5.36 -17.71
N LYS A 47 -8.58 4.42 -17.35
CA LYS A 47 -10.03 4.69 -17.25
C LYS A 47 -10.35 5.71 -16.16
N TYR A 48 -9.70 5.66 -15.00
CA TYR A 48 -9.86 6.69 -13.97
C TYR A 48 -9.40 8.07 -14.45
N ALA A 49 -8.24 8.13 -15.11
CA ALA A 49 -7.71 9.37 -15.69
C ALA A 49 -8.64 9.95 -16.77
N LEU A 50 -9.17 9.10 -17.67
CA LEU A 50 -10.14 9.49 -18.69
C LEU A 50 -11.43 10.03 -18.09
N ASN A 51 -11.96 9.40 -17.05
CA ASN A 51 -13.16 9.87 -16.35
C ASN A 51 -12.98 11.28 -15.78
N ASN A 52 -11.75 11.66 -15.43
CA ASN A 52 -11.41 13.00 -14.95
C ASN A 52 -11.17 14.00 -16.09
N GLY A 53 -11.16 13.56 -17.35
CA GLY A 53 -10.66 14.38 -18.47
C GLY A 53 -9.17 14.74 -18.33
N SER A 54 -8.40 13.95 -17.58
CA SER A 54 -7.02 14.23 -17.16
C SER A 54 -6.08 13.10 -17.61
N ARG A 55 -4.76 13.28 -17.37
CA ARG A 55 -3.75 12.21 -17.45
C ARG A 55 -3.47 11.57 -16.09
N MET A 56 -4.04 12.12 -15.02
CA MET A 56 -3.83 11.68 -13.65
C MET A 56 -5.13 11.19 -13.02
N MET A 57 -4.99 10.25 -12.10
CA MET A 57 -6.03 9.85 -11.17
C MET A 57 -6.01 10.80 -9.97
N THR A 58 -7.17 11.04 -9.37
CA THR A 58 -7.26 11.85 -8.13
C THR A 58 -6.97 10.98 -6.91
N THR A 59 -6.44 11.57 -5.84
CA THR A 59 -6.26 10.87 -4.57
C THR A 59 -7.58 10.35 -4.01
N ASN A 60 -8.69 11.08 -4.17
CA ASN A 60 -10.02 10.60 -3.76
C ASN A 60 -10.45 9.30 -4.46
N GLN A 61 -10.16 9.15 -5.76
CA GLN A 61 -10.47 7.89 -6.46
C GLN A 61 -9.67 6.73 -5.88
N LEU A 62 -8.40 6.97 -5.52
CA LEU A 62 -7.55 5.92 -4.96
C LEU A 62 -7.95 5.63 -3.52
N TYR A 63 -8.27 6.65 -2.73
CA TYR A 63 -8.84 6.52 -1.39
C TYR A 63 -10.07 5.61 -1.38
N ASN A 64 -11.00 5.78 -2.34
CA ASN A 64 -12.15 4.89 -2.43
C ASN A 64 -11.74 3.43 -2.70
N LEU A 65 -10.69 3.17 -3.50
CA LEU A 65 -10.17 1.82 -3.71
C LEU A 65 -9.59 1.20 -2.44
N PHE A 66 -8.96 2.00 -1.57
CA PHE A 66 -8.54 1.52 -0.25
C PHE A 66 -9.70 0.93 0.54
N LEU A 67 -10.83 1.66 0.56
CA LEU A 67 -12.02 1.24 1.30
C LEU A 67 -12.72 0.03 0.67
N VAL A 68 -12.90 0.02 -0.66
CA VAL A 68 -13.80 -0.95 -1.32
C VAL A 68 -13.09 -2.15 -1.93
N SER A 69 -11.79 -2.06 -2.20
CA SER A 69 -11.03 -3.11 -2.88
C SER A 69 -9.86 -3.61 -2.06
N PHE A 70 -9.14 -2.74 -1.35
CA PHE A 70 -7.98 -3.14 -0.56
C PHE A 70 -8.33 -3.52 0.89
N GLY A 71 -9.56 -3.26 1.33
CA GLY A 71 -10.02 -3.59 2.68
C GLY A 71 -9.23 -2.90 3.79
N ILE A 72 -8.74 -1.68 3.51
CA ILE A 72 -8.02 -0.82 4.45
C ILE A 72 -8.92 0.38 4.74
N PHE A 73 -9.33 0.52 6.01
CA PHE A 73 -10.33 1.52 6.43
C PHE A 73 -9.74 2.63 7.30
N ASP A 74 -8.53 2.43 7.79
CA ASP A 74 -7.84 3.41 8.61
C ASP A 74 -7.44 4.61 7.77
N THR A 75 -8.16 5.72 7.96
CA THR A 75 -7.99 6.93 7.15
C THR A 75 -6.60 7.52 7.30
N THR A 76 -6.01 7.45 8.49
CA THR A 76 -4.66 7.93 8.74
C THR A 76 -3.65 7.09 7.97
N ILE A 77 -3.79 5.75 7.97
CA ILE A 77 -2.92 4.88 7.17
C ILE A 77 -3.08 5.17 5.68
N ILE A 78 -4.30 5.33 5.18
CA ILE A 78 -4.55 5.64 3.76
C ILE A 78 -3.87 6.96 3.37
N ASP A 79 -4.04 8.01 4.17
CA ASP A 79 -3.43 9.30 3.91
C ASP A 79 -1.90 9.21 3.87
N ARG A 80 -1.30 8.47 4.80
CA ARG A 80 0.15 8.26 4.86
C ARG A 80 0.67 7.45 3.67
N VAL A 81 -0.05 6.41 3.23
CA VAL A 81 0.28 5.68 2.01
C VAL A 81 0.22 6.61 0.79
N LEU A 82 -0.84 7.42 0.67
CA LEU A 82 -0.98 8.39 -0.42
C LEU A 82 0.17 9.41 -0.42
N MET A 83 0.58 9.91 0.75
CA MET A 83 1.75 10.79 0.87
C MET A 83 3.04 10.12 0.41
N ASN A 84 3.24 8.84 0.70
CA ASN A 84 4.46 8.13 0.31
C ASN A 84 4.53 7.83 -1.19
N ILE A 85 3.41 7.54 -1.84
CA ILE A 85 3.40 7.17 -3.26
C ILE A 85 3.22 8.37 -4.20
N THR A 86 2.60 9.47 -3.74
CA THR A 86 2.33 10.65 -4.57
C THR A 86 3.35 11.76 -4.31
N GLN A 87 3.71 12.51 -5.35
CA GLN A 87 4.67 13.62 -5.21
C GLN A 87 4.05 14.90 -4.65
N ASP A 88 2.76 15.14 -4.93
CA ASP A 88 2.07 16.40 -4.65
C ASP A 88 0.90 16.25 -3.65
N GLY A 89 0.61 15.02 -3.19
CA GLY A 89 -0.51 14.71 -2.30
C GLY A 89 -1.89 14.91 -2.93
N ARG A 90 -1.99 15.26 -4.21
CA ARG A 90 -3.24 15.67 -4.88
C ARG A 90 -3.59 14.76 -6.04
N SER A 91 -2.59 14.23 -6.72
CA SER A 91 -2.77 13.40 -7.88
C SER A 91 -1.91 12.14 -7.82
N VAL A 92 -2.46 11.07 -8.38
CA VAL A 92 -1.78 9.78 -8.50
C VAL A 92 -1.31 9.67 -9.95
N SER A 93 0.00 9.59 -10.13
CA SER A 93 0.63 9.34 -11.42
C SER A 93 0.56 7.85 -11.77
N PRO A 94 0.70 7.47 -13.05
CA PRO A 94 0.74 6.06 -13.42
C PRO A 94 1.93 5.31 -12.79
N GLU A 95 3.06 5.99 -12.55
CA GLU A 95 4.19 5.44 -11.80
C GLU A 95 3.83 5.18 -10.33
N ALA A 96 3.16 6.13 -9.67
CA ALA A 96 2.71 5.99 -8.29
C ALA A 96 1.72 4.82 -8.14
N TRP A 97 0.77 4.73 -9.07
CA TRP A 97 -0.15 3.60 -9.20
C TRP A 97 0.61 2.28 -9.31
N MET A 98 1.54 2.16 -10.26
CA MET A 98 2.30 0.92 -10.44
C MET A 98 3.13 0.55 -9.20
N ARG A 99 3.78 1.53 -8.55
CA ARG A 99 4.54 1.28 -7.32
C ARG A 99 3.67 0.74 -6.19
N LEU A 100 2.45 1.25 -6.02
CA LEU A 100 1.51 0.74 -5.02
C LEU A 100 1.24 -0.76 -5.23
N PHE A 101 0.93 -1.16 -6.47
CA PHE A 101 0.69 -2.57 -6.79
C PHE A 101 1.94 -3.44 -6.63
N CYS A 102 3.13 -2.93 -6.97
CA CYS A 102 4.38 -3.66 -6.71
C CYS A 102 4.51 -4.02 -5.23
N VAL A 103 4.26 -3.06 -4.34
CA VAL A 103 4.40 -3.29 -2.90
C VAL A 103 3.23 -4.12 -2.34
N PHE A 104 2.03 -4.00 -2.89
CA PHE A 104 0.86 -4.77 -2.43
C PHE A 104 0.88 -6.23 -2.87
N PHE A 105 1.60 -6.55 -3.95
CA PHE A 105 1.65 -7.91 -4.50
C PHE A 105 3.02 -8.57 -4.38
N THR A 106 4.06 -7.86 -3.92
CA THR A 106 5.39 -8.46 -3.70
C THR A 106 5.33 -9.54 -2.61
N GLY A 107 5.97 -10.68 -2.88
CA GLY A 107 6.27 -11.69 -1.87
C GLY A 107 7.46 -11.33 -0.99
N ASN A 108 8.18 -10.25 -1.31
CA ASN A 108 9.40 -9.87 -0.63
C ASN A 108 9.11 -9.16 0.70
N LEU A 109 9.35 -9.86 1.81
CA LEU A 109 9.15 -9.32 3.16
C LEU A 109 9.96 -8.04 3.42
N GLN A 110 11.18 -7.92 2.88
CA GLN A 110 12.04 -6.75 3.09
C GLN A 110 11.45 -5.49 2.43
N GLU A 111 10.90 -5.63 1.23
CA GLU A 111 10.20 -4.51 0.56
C GLU A 111 8.95 -4.09 1.32
N ARG A 112 8.18 -5.08 1.81
CA ARG A 112 7.00 -4.82 2.64
C ARG A 112 7.36 -4.13 3.95
N MET A 113 8.42 -4.58 4.64
CA MET A 113 8.89 -3.96 5.88
C MET A 113 9.29 -2.51 5.65
N LYS A 114 10.08 -2.23 4.62
CA LYS A 114 10.50 -0.87 4.29
C LYS A 114 9.31 0.04 4.04
N PHE A 115 8.35 -0.40 3.22
CA PHE A 115 7.17 0.40 2.92
C PHE A 115 6.28 0.62 4.15
N ALA A 116 6.05 -0.42 4.96
CA ALA A 116 5.27 -0.29 6.18
C ALA A 116 5.90 0.72 7.14
N PHE A 117 7.22 0.66 7.31
CA PHE A 117 7.95 1.59 8.17
C PHE A 117 7.90 3.03 7.65
N GLU A 118 8.07 3.23 6.33
CA GLU A 118 7.86 4.53 5.68
C GLU A 118 6.44 5.07 5.91
N VAL A 119 5.41 4.21 5.92
CA VAL A 119 4.03 4.62 6.23
C VAL A 119 3.89 5.01 7.69
N TYR A 120 4.57 4.35 8.63
CA TYR A 120 4.53 4.73 10.03
C TYR A 120 5.28 6.04 10.32
N THR A 121 6.33 6.36 9.56
CA THR A 121 7.19 7.53 9.74
C THR A 121 6.87 8.72 8.84
N SER A 122 5.86 8.61 7.96
CA SER A 122 5.53 9.62 6.93
C SER A 122 5.17 11.03 7.45
N ALA A 123 5.10 11.23 8.77
CA ALA A 123 5.00 12.54 9.43
C ALA A 123 6.35 13.30 9.50
N GLY A 124 7.36 12.87 8.75
CA GLY A 124 8.67 13.53 8.66
C GLY A 124 9.69 13.07 9.71
N THR A 125 9.40 11.97 10.41
CA THR A 125 10.40 11.29 11.24
C THR A 125 11.12 10.23 10.42
N VAL A 126 12.31 9.81 10.86
CA VAL A 126 13.03 8.65 10.29
C VAL A 126 12.91 7.43 11.23
N VAL A 127 12.39 7.65 12.43
CA VAL A 127 12.24 6.67 13.51
C VAL A 127 10.84 6.78 14.11
N LEU A 128 10.41 5.77 14.84
CA LEU A 128 9.16 5.79 15.59
C LEU A 128 9.46 6.16 17.04
N ASN A 129 9.21 7.41 17.40
CA ASN A 129 9.30 7.87 18.78
C ASN A 129 7.98 7.63 19.52
N ARG A 130 7.97 7.88 20.83
CA ARG A 130 6.78 7.67 21.69
C ARG A 130 5.56 8.48 21.26
N GLU A 131 5.73 9.66 20.67
CA GLU A 131 4.62 10.48 20.17
C GLU A 131 3.96 9.83 18.95
N VAL A 132 4.76 9.42 17.96
CA VAL A 132 4.27 8.75 16.74
C VAL A 132 3.58 7.43 17.07
N VAL A 133 4.18 6.63 17.95
CA VAL A 133 3.60 5.36 18.41
C VAL A 133 2.33 5.62 19.22
N GLY A 134 2.33 6.59 20.13
CA GLY A 134 1.16 6.96 20.93
C GLY A 134 -0.05 7.33 20.07
N LEU A 135 0.14 8.21 19.09
CA LEU A 135 -0.91 8.60 18.13
C LEU A 135 -1.45 7.40 17.34
N ALA A 136 -0.58 6.46 16.97
CA ALA A 136 -1.00 5.24 16.28
C ALA A 136 -1.82 4.31 17.19
N ILE A 137 -1.56 4.30 18.50
CA ILE A 137 -2.26 3.45 19.47
C ILE A 137 -3.66 3.97 19.81
N GLU A 138 -3.91 5.28 19.72
CA GLU A 138 -5.18 5.90 20.12
C GLU A 138 -6.42 5.21 19.51
N LYS A 139 -6.30 4.76 18.26
CA LYS A 139 -7.37 4.09 17.49
C LYS A 139 -7.69 2.67 17.94
N PHE A 140 -6.82 2.01 18.71
CA PHE A 140 -7.03 0.62 19.15
C PHE A 140 -7.92 0.51 20.39
N PHE A 141 -8.03 1.59 21.17
CA PHE A 141 -8.76 1.60 22.43
C PHE A 141 -9.85 2.65 22.43
N TYR A 142 -11.08 2.20 22.72
CA TYR A 142 -12.28 3.03 22.85
C TYR A 142 -13.06 2.57 24.08
N GLY A 143 -13.64 3.53 24.81
CA GLY A 143 -14.38 3.26 26.04
C GLY A 143 -14.97 4.55 26.61
N ASP A 144 -15.88 4.41 27.57
CA ASP A 144 -16.54 5.53 28.25
C ASP A 144 -15.72 6.08 29.44
N ASP A 145 -14.75 5.29 29.94
CA ASP A 145 -13.84 5.68 31.01
C ASP A 145 -12.49 6.12 30.43
N ASP A 146 -12.27 7.43 30.41
CA ASP A 146 -11.05 8.02 29.85
C ASP A 146 -9.78 7.59 30.60
N ASP A 147 -9.87 7.37 31.92
CA ASP A 147 -8.70 6.99 32.73
C ASP A 147 -8.28 5.54 32.38
N GLU A 148 -9.24 4.62 32.31
CA GLU A 148 -8.99 3.22 31.89
C GLU A 148 -8.44 3.15 30.47
N VAL A 149 -9.01 3.91 29.53
CA VAL A 149 -8.53 3.95 28.14
C VAL A 149 -7.09 4.49 28.07
N ASN A 150 -6.76 5.52 28.85
CA ASN A 150 -5.42 6.08 28.87
C ASN A 150 -4.40 5.13 29.50
N GLU A 151 -4.76 4.37 30.54
CA GLU A 151 -3.92 3.32 31.10
C GLU A 151 -3.65 2.21 30.07
N LEU A 152 -4.66 1.73 29.36
CA LEU A 152 -4.49 0.72 28.29
C LEU A 152 -3.58 1.20 27.16
N ARG A 153 -3.69 2.48 26.78
CA ARG A 153 -2.81 3.10 25.77
C ARG A 153 -1.37 3.19 26.26
N ALA A 154 -1.16 3.59 27.51
CA ALA A 154 0.16 3.68 28.12
C ALA A 154 0.82 2.29 28.20
N ASP A 155 0.08 1.28 28.66
CA ASP A 155 0.55 -0.11 28.76
C ASP A 155 0.91 -0.68 27.38
N MET A 156 0.09 -0.43 26.35
CA MET A 156 0.39 -0.84 24.98
C MET A 156 1.65 -0.15 24.45
N CYS A 157 1.83 1.14 24.76
CA CYS A 157 3.02 1.87 24.36
C CYS A 157 4.28 1.27 25.01
N GLU A 158 4.28 1.04 26.32
CA GLU A 158 5.39 0.39 27.01
C GLU A 158 5.66 -1.02 26.48
N PHE A 159 4.62 -1.79 26.17
CA PHE A 159 4.75 -3.12 25.59
C PHE A 159 5.44 -3.08 24.21
N LEU A 160 5.05 -2.14 23.34
CA LEU A 160 5.66 -1.98 22.02
C LEU A 160 7.13 -1.55 22.12
N PHE A 161 7.46 -0.60 23.00
CA PHE A 161 8.86 -0.21 23.22
C PHE A 161 9.68 -1.36 23.81
N ALA A 162 9.16 -2.08 24.80
CA ALA A 162 9.84 -3.27 25.34
C ALA A 162 10.07 -4.37 24.29
N LYS A 163 9.25 -4.41 23.23
CA LYS A 163 9.33 -5.39 22.15
C LYS A 163 10.29 -4.98 21.04
N PHE A 164 10.28 -3.72 20.64
CA PHE A 164 10.93 -3.22 19.43
C PHE A 164 12.13 -2.30 19.68
N ASP A 165 12.18 -1.57 20.80
CA ASP A 165 13.32 -0.72 21.17
C ASP A 165 14.33 -1.58 21.95
N THR A 166 15.23 -2.21 21.20
CA THR A 166 16.15 -3.23 21.67
C THR A 166 17.37 -2.65 22.37
N ASP A 167 17.79 -1.44 21.98
CA ASP A 167 18.91 -0.73 22.59
C ASP A 167 18.50 0.23 23.73
N LYS A 168 17.19 0.45 23.89
CA LYS A 168 16.54 1.25 24.94
C LYS A 168 16.87 2.74 24.83
N ASP A 169 17.01 3.25 23.61
CA ASP A 169 17.26 4.67 23.36
C ASP A 169 15.96 5.52 23.34
N GLY A 170 14.79 4.88 23.41
CA GLY A 170 13.49 5.52 23.43
C GLY A 170 12.90 5.83 22.05
N VAL A 171 13.50 5.32 20.97
CA VAL A 171 12.94 5.29 19.62
C VAL A 171 12.98 3.86 19.07
N ILE A 172 12.19 3.59 18.04
CA ILE A 172 12.28 2.34 17.28
C ILE A 172 12.83 2.69 15.90
N ALA A 173 14.04 2.23 15.61
CA ALA A 173 14.67 2.37 14.30
C ALA A 173 14.16 1.31 13.31
N PHE A 174 14.42 1.52 12.02
CA PHE A 174 14.03 0.57 10.98
C PHE A 174 14.70 -0.79 11.20
N GLU A 175 15.97 -0.80 11.59
CA GLU A 175 16.77 -2.00 11.79
C GLU A 175 16.18 -2.89 12.89
N GLU A 176 15.74 -2.30 14.00
CA GLU A 176 15.15 -3.03 15.12
C GLU A 176 13.77 -3.58 14.76
N TYR A 177 12.94 -2.75 14.13
CA TYR A 177 11.67 -3.18 13.56
C TYR A 177 11.85 -4.34 12.57
N ALA A 178 12.79 -4.20 11.65
CA ALA A 178 13.07 -5.20 10.62
C ALA A 178 13.60 -6.50 11.24
N GLU A 179 14.46 -6.44 12.25
CA GLU A 179 14.94 -7.62 12.97
C GLU A 179 13.79 -8.37 13.65
N ILE A 180 12.90 -7.66 14.35
CA ILE A 180 11.75 -8.27 15.02
C ILE A 180 10.79 -8.89 14.00
N VAL A 181 10.44 -8.19 12.92
CA VAL A 181 9.50 -8.67 11.90
C VAL A 181 10.10 -9.81 11.08
N GLN A 182 11.40 -9.82 10.82
CA GLN A 182 12.07 -10.93 10.13
C GLN A 182 11.95 -12.24 10.93
N ASN A 183 11.97 -12.14 12.26
CA ASN A 183 11.76 -13.28 13.17
C ASN A 183 10.28 -13.58 13.44
N GLN A 184 9.41 -12.57 13.35
CA GLN A 184 7.97 -12.65 13.65
C GLN A 184 7.16 -11.89 12.58
N PRO A 185 6.96 -12.47 11.38
CA PRO A 185 6.35 -11.75 10.25
C PRO A 185 4.94 -11.20 10.49
N GLY A 186 4.19 -11.79 11.43
CA GLY A 186 2.88 -11.27 11.84
C GLY A 186 2.91 -9.88 12.48
N LEU A 187 4.08 -9.36 12.84
CA LEU A 187 4.27 -8.02 13.40
C LEU A 187 4.56 -6.94 12.33
N LEU A 188 4.54 -7.28 11.04
CA LEU A 188 4.71 -6.33 9.94
C LEU A 188 3.75 -5.12 10.07
N GLU A 189 2.51 -5.39 10.46
CA GLU A 189 1.43 -4.40 10.50
C GLU A 189 1.07 -3.99 11.94
N PHE A 190 2.05 -3.96 12.85
CA PHE A 190 1.83 -3.80 14.30
C PHE A 190 1.16 -2.48 14.71
N LEU A 191 1.22 -1.43 13.88
CA LEU A 191 0.52 -0.15 14.10
C LEU A 191 -0.70 0.04 13.19
N GLY A 192 -1.15 -1.00 12.49
CA GLY A 192 -2.37 -0.98 11.67
C GLY A 192 -2.19 -1.63 10.29
N LYS A 193 -3.31 -2.09 9.71
CA LYS A 193 -3.36 -2.72 8.39
C LYS A 193 -2.96 -1.72 7.29
N ILE A 194 -1.90 -2.04 6.55
CA ILE A 194 -1.31 -1.30 5.42
C ILE A 194 -1.49 -2.07 4.11
N PHE A 195 -1.45 -3.40 4.17
CA PHE A 195 -1.55 -4.29 3.03
C PHE A 195 -2.95 -4.90 2.94
N PRO A 196 -3.45 -5.16 1.72
CA PRO A 196 -4.64 -5.99 1.57
C PRO A 196 -4.35 -7.41 2.06
N ASP A 197 -5.34 -8.05 2.69
CA ASP A 197 -5.25 -9.46 3.05
C ASP A 197 -5.42 -10.35 1.81
N ASP A 198 -5.26 -11.67 1.96
CA ASP A 198 -5.31 -12.58 0.80
C ASP A 198 -6.63 -12.52 0.04
N LYS A 199 -7.76 -12.34 0.74
CA LYS A 199 -9.07 -12.23 0.12
C LYS A 199 -9.20 -10.93 -0.69
N ASP A 200 -8.77 -9.81 -0.11
CA ASP A 200 -8.76 -8.50 -0.77
C ASP A 200 -7.79 -8.52 -1.97
N ARG A 201 -6.61 -9.15 -1.84
CA ARG A 201 -5.65 -9.34 -2.94
C ARG A 201 -6.25 -10.15 -4.08
N SER A 202 -6.96 -11.24 -3.79
CA SER A 202 -7.66 -12.03 -4.82
C SER A 202 -8.71 -11.19 -5.54
N LEU A 203 -9.55 -10.42 -4.81
CA LEU A 203 -10.54 -9.52 -5.41
C LEU A 203 -9.87 -8.53 -6.37
N VAL A 204 -8.81 -7.87 -5.91
CA VAL A 204 -8.04 -6.92 -6.72
C VAL A 204 -7.47 -7.59 -7.95
N ALA A 205 -6.99 -8.82 -7.84
CA ALA A 205 -6.41 -9.58 -8.93
C ALA A 205 -7.43 -9.88 -10.04
N TYR A 206 -8.63 -10.33 -9.66
CA TYR A 206 -9.75 -10.52 -10.58
C TYR A 206 -10.15 -9.20 -11.26
N CYS A 207 -10.25 -8.10 -10.51
CA CYS A 207 -10.62 -6.80 -11.05
C CYS A 207 -9.59 -6.23 -12.04
N HIS A 208 -8.31 -6.60 -11.89
CA HIS A 208 -7.21 -6.09 -12.72
C HIS A 208 -6.67 -7.12 -13.70
N ASN A 209 -7.24 -8.33 -13.77
CA ASN A 209 -6.77 -9.42 -14.63
C ASN A 209 -5.28 -9.75 -14.42
N ILE A 210 -4.86 -9.90 -13.16
CA ILE A 210 -3.48 -10.24 -12.74
C ILE A 210 -3.42 -11.54 -11.91
N GLU A 211 -4.35 -12.48 -12.15
CA GLU A 211 -4.38 -13.79 -11.47
C GLU A 211 -3.10 -14.61 -11.66
N SER A 212 -2.35 -14.33 -12.73
CA SER A 212 -1.00 -14.83 -12.99
C SER A 212 -0.03 -14.68 -11.81
N MET A 213 -0.29 -13.72 -10.91
CA MET A 213 0.50 -13.45 -9.71
C MET A 213 0.22 -14.41 -8.55
N PHE A 214 -0.86 -15.20 -8.62
CA PHE A 214 -1.17 -16.21 -7.62
C PHE A 214 -0.69 -17.57 -8.12
N PRO A 215 -0.11 -18.40 -7.24
CA PRO A 215 0.20 -19.77 -7.64
C PRO A 215 -1.08 -20.48 -8.11
N PRO A 216 -1.01 -21.33 -9.14
CA PRO A 216 -2.17 -22.13 -9.56
C PRO A 216 -2.67 -22.96 -8.37
N GLU A 217 -3.98 -23.10 -8.22
CA GLU A 217 -4.66 -23.74 -7.07
C GLU A 217 -4.34 -25.24 -6.88
N ASP A 218 -3.39 -25.81 -7.63
CA ASP A 218 -3.09 -27.24 -7.70
C ASP A 218 -1.77 -27.61 -7.02
N GLU A 219 -1.62 -27.35 -5.71
CA GLU A 219 -0.71 -28.12 -4.82
C GLU A 219 -1.29 -28.19 -3.39
N TYR A 220 -2.37 -28.95 -3.21
CA TYR A 220 -2.81 -29.49 -1.93
C TYR A 220 -2.92 -31.01 -1.99
#